data_AF-A0A380TE11-F1
#
_entry.id   AF-A0A380TE11-F1
#
_cell.length_a   1.000
_cell.length_b   1.000
_cell.length_c   1.000
_cell.angle_alpha   90.00
_cell.angle_beta   90.00
_cell.angle_gamma   90.00
#
_symmetry.space_group_name_H-M   'P 1'
#
loop_
_entity.id
_entity.type
_entity.pdbx_description
1 polymer ?
#
loop_
_entity_poly.entity_id
_entity_poly.type
_entity_poly.pdbx_seq_one_letter_code
_entity_poly.pdbx_strand_id
1 'polypeptide(L)'
;MSGLFSFDKFSSLGVLVEAMRDDVGRSSNSDQRRRLFVVPNVSVRTLLTGPSGTGQRVAALDIREGQTGRLLNVPASCKVVLALSAIESTRLALQSFSGIAPLNNLMGRNLMAHVRNNATMRIKRKAIGLTGPDILQTSAFHIAGTASTGGRYHLQFYAGFQPTPNAEAVLYRLLPDTELVLQQLANQDPEFVTITFRGIGEMLGRTKLGEATGGGDLPINDPRASYIDLSQDFDPLFGQRRAWVNYVQQDQDIRLFDEMDQVGFAVGLALAGGDPTKIEYFDEQQQRWVKDNPYAPGQQRYGKLKSEGGIRDPLGTTYHDAGTLWMGDDPNTSVTDSTGRFHQVQNAYCVDQAVFPRVGSANPVPTGLTLAKRSAEVIVNDDLAVDEEKDATGAVTGLFHRPEPGFTPLFVFNRRPEFNRNALRPRDWDFVGNGAFIRSGLVMETAGGIGVLYYKAKEFTDFTLRLQWRAPTIRNNSGVYVRLPKAELNASDRLIKTGYEIQIDNTGERPGDQPGFPFPTELFNPFHQTGAVYPVHPTNNFPLPGDVPNPNGKRSITPMPTRALEEWNDMEVMVGGNRIRVVLNGVAVLQDGDYIDSRNAYPTGLIGLQNHFKGLRVQFRHVRIKEGAPSF
;
A
#
# COMPACT_ATOMS: atom_id res chain seq x y z
N MET A 1 -4.30 13.40 -28.80
CA MET A 1 -4.95 14.29 -27.83
C MET A 1 -3.95 15.37 -27.47
N SER A 2 -4.25 16.62 -27.81
CA SER A 2 -3.48 17.79 -27.40
C SER A 2 -4.05 18.32 -26.09
N GLY A 3 -3.22 18.58 -25.07
CA GLY A 3 -3.68 19.05 -23.75
C GLY A 3 -2.53 19.32 -22.76
N LEU A 4 -2.82 20.10 -21.71
CA LEU A 4 -1.91 20.52 -20.63
C LEU A 4 -1.19 19.33 -19.97
N PHE A 5 0.11 19.51 -19.71
CA PHE A 5 0.93 18.55 -18.97
C PHE A 5 0.33 18.25 -17.60
N SER A 6 0.42 16.98 -17.23
CA SER A 6 -0.21 16.43 -16.05
C SER A 6 0.69 16.70 -14.82
N PHE A 7 0.11 17.28 -13.75
CA PHE A 7 0.80 17.66 -12.49
C PHE A 7 1.32 16.46 -11.68
N ASP A 8 1.09 15.26 -12.17
CA ASP A 8 1.33 13.95 -11.57
C ASP A 8 2.80 13.56 -11.51
N LYS A 9 3.72 14.42 -11.97
CA LYS A 9 5.15 14.14 -11.80
C LYS A 9 5.49 13.87 -10.32
N PHE A 10 4.76 14.48 -9.36
CA PHE A 10 4.91 14.20 -7.92
C PHE A 10 3.64 14.36 -7.06
N SER A 11 2.45 14.56 -7.64
CA SER A 11 1.22 14.77 -6.86
C SER A 11 0.29 13.55 -6.90
N SER A 12 0.04 12.94 -5.73
CA SER A 12 -0.96 11.88 -5.56
C SER A 12 -2.41 12.39 -5.69
N LEU A 13 -2.62 13.72 -5.68
CA LEU A 13 -3.95 14.32 -5.69
C LEU A 13 -4.71 14.00 -6.99
N GLY A 14 -4.05 14.00 -8.15
CA GLY A 14 -4.69 13.67 -9.42
C GLY A 14 -5.28 12.26 -9.41
N VAL A 15 -4.47 11.29 -8.98
CA VAL A 15 -4.88 9.88 -8.84
C VAL A 15 -6.01 9.73 -7.81
N LEU A 16 -5.93 10.44 -6.68
CA LEU A 16 -6.98 10.40 -5.66
C LEU A 16 -8.32 10.95 -6.19
N VAL A 17 -8.29 12.07 -6.91
CA VAL A 17 -9.49 12.69 -7.50
C VAL A 17 -10.11 11.77 -8.56
N GLU A 18 -9.29 11.13 -9.40
CA GLU A 18 -9.76 10.13 -10.37
C GLU A 18 -10.42 8.93 -9.67
N ALA A 19 -9.75 8.35 -8.68
CA ALA A 19 -10.29 7.22 -7.91
C ALA A 19 -11.61 7.57 -7.21
N MET A 20 -11.76 8.80 -6.71
CA MET A 20 -13.02 9.29 -6.15
C MET A 20 -14.12 9.40 -7.20
N ARG A 21 -13.83 9.95 -8.39
CA ARG A 21 -14.79 10.07 -9.49
C ARG A 21 -15.26 8.69 -9.96
N ASP A 22 -14.34 7.74 -10.06
CA ASP A 22 -14.65 6.34 -10.39
C ASP A 22 -15.56 5.69 -9.33
N ASP A 23 -15.30 5.93 -8.04
CA ASP A 23 -16.13 5.43 -6.96
C ASP A 23 -17.55 6.04 -6.96
N VAL A 24 -17.67 7.34 -7.25
CA VAL A 24 -18.95 8.05 -7.41
C VAL A 24 -19.76 7.45 -8.57
N GLY A 25 -19.13 7.21 -9.72
CA GLY A 25 -19.78 6.54 -10.85
C GLY A 25 -20.27 5.14 -10.51
N ARG A 26 -19.42 4.32 -9.87
CA ARG A 26 -19.74 2.92 -9.51
C ARG A 26 -20.82 2.80 -8.45
N SER A 27 -20.89 3.76 -7.52
CA SER A 27 -21.88 3.79 -6.43
C SER A 27 -23.23 4.37 -6.88
N SER A 28 -23.32 4.91 -8.10
CA SER A 28 -24.48 5.69 -8.58
C SER A 28 -24.83 6.80 -7.59
N ASN A 29 -23.83 7.56 -7.15
CA ASN A 29 -23.93 8.67 -6.19
C ASN A 29 -24.48 8.31 -4.80
N SER A 30 -24.51 7.03 -4.41
CA SER A 30 -25.01 6.61 -3.09
C SER A 30 -23.85 6.42 -2.12
N ASP A 31 -23.78 7.26 -1.07
CA ASP A 31 -22.74 7.15 -0.05
C ASP A 31 -22.72 5.77 0.64
N GLN A 32 -23.88 5.14 0.85
CA GLN A 32 -23.95 3.78 1.41
C GLN A 32 -23.26 2.71 0.55
N ARG A 33 -23.01 2.99 -0.74
CA ARG A 33 -22.35 2.09 -1.69
C ARG A 33 -20.94 2.52 -2.06
N ARG A 34 -20.47 3.67 -1.56
CA ARG A 34 -19.13 4.17 -1.82
C ARG A 34 -18.10 3.37 -1.05
N ARG A 35 -16.90 3.26 -1.63
CA ARG A 35 -15.76 2.56 -1.02
C ARG A 35 -14.61 3.51 -0.69
N LEU A 36 -14.64 4.73 -1.22
CA LEU A 36 -13.62 5.73 -1.01
C LEU A 36 -14.25 7.06 -0.64
N PHE A 37 -13.90 7.53 0.56
CA PHE A 37 -14.27 8.84 1.08
C PHE A 37 -13.02 9.65 1.32
N VAL A 38 -13.09 10.93 0.97
CA VAL A 38 -12.10 11.93 1.38
C VAL A 38 -12.87 12.96 2.18
N VAL A 39 -12.44 13.17 3.43
CA VAL A 39 -13.08 14.09 4.37
C VAL A 39 -12.12 15.26 4.60
N PRO A 40 -12.20 16.33 3.79
CA PRO A 40 -11.31 17.48 3.92
C PRO A 40 -11.66 18.30 5.18
N ASN A 41 -10.75 19.18 5.59
CA ASN A 41 -10.94 20.09 6.73
C ASN A 41 -11.21 19.38 8.08
N VAL A 42 -10.83 18.11 8.18
CA VAL A 42 -10.88 17.33 9.41
C VAL A 42 -9.45 17.04 9.86
N SER A 43 -9.19 17.25 11.15
CA SER A 43 -7.93 16.87 11.78
C SER A 43 -8.15 15.70 12.74
N VAL A 44 -7.24 14.73 12.71
CA VAL A 44 -7.17 13.68 13.73
C VAL A 44 -6.26 14.19 14.84
N ARG A 45 -6.76 14.19 16.08
CA ARG A 45 -6.04 14.69 17.26
C ARG A 45 -5.26 13.60 17.96
N THR A 46 -5.94 12.48 18.21
CA THR A 46 -5.39 11.35 18.95
C THR A 46 -6.06 10.07 18.46
N LEU A 47 -5.30 8.97 18.42
CA LEU A 47 -5.80 7.62 18.23
C LEU A 47 -5.97 6.99 19.60
N LEU A 48 -7.22 6.79 20.03
CA LEU A 48 -7.49 6.19 21.34
C LEU A 48 -7.33 4.69 21.26
N THR A 49 -6.48 4.13 22.12
CA THR A 49 -6.21 2.70 22.16
C THR A 49 -7.02 1.98 23.24
N GLY A 50 -7.27 0.69 23.00
CA GLY A 50 -7.80 -0.22 24.01
C GLY A 50 -7.20 -1.62 23.85
N PRO A 51 -7.44 -2.53 24.82
CA PRO A 51 -6.90 -3.88 24.79
C PRO A 51 -7.31 -4.68 23.54
N SER A 52 -6.41 -5.53 23.04
CA SER A 52 -6.66 -6.45 21.93
C SER A 52 -5.76 -7.67 22.03
N GLY A 53 -6.30 -8.83 22.41
CA GLY A 53 -5.53 -10.07 22.56
C GLY A 53 -4.27 -9.88 23.40
N THR A 54 -3.09 -9.99 22.77
CA THR A 54 -1.76 -9.83 23.38
C THR A 54 -1.20 -8.40 23.37
N GLY A 55 -1.94 -7.39 22.89
CA GLY A 55 -1.46 -6.02 22.77
C GLY A 55 -2.58 -4.98 22.83
N GLN A 56 -2.39 -3.86 22.14
CA GLN A 56 -3.38 -2.79 22.01
C GLN A 56 -3.96 -2.75 20.59
N ARG A 57 -5.08 -2.07 20.42
CA ARG A 57 -5.62 -1.65 19.13
C ARG A 57 -6.12 -0.22 19.23
N VAL A 58 -6.14 0.51 18.12
CA VAL A 58 -6.91 1.75 18.01
C VAL A 58 -8.39 1.39 18.02
N ALA A 59 -9.10 1.86 19.04
CA ALA A 59 -10.52 1.63 19.26
C ALA A 59 -11.37 2.83 18.84
N ALA A 60 -10.80 4.03 18.79
CA ALA A 60 -11.47 5.22 18.29
C ALA A 60 -10.50 6.30 17.79
N LEU A 61 -10.99 7.20 16.95
CA LEU A 61 -10.30 8.41 16.49
C LEU A 61 -10.95 9.63 17.15
N ASP A 62 -10.17 10.46 17.86
CA ASP A 62 -10.59 11.80 18.24
C ASP A 62 -10.34 12.73 17.04
N ILE A 63 -11.44 13.20 16.43
CA ILE A 63 -11.42 14.04 15.23
C ILE A 63 -12.01 15.41 15.50
N ARG A 64 -11.55 16.41 14.75
CA ARG A 64 -12.05 17.78 14.81
C ARG A 64 -12.38 18.31 13.41
N GLU A 65 -13.58 18.85 13.26
CA GLU A 65 -14.06 19.59 12.09
C GLU A 65 -14.40 21.01 12.54
N GLY A 66 -13.62 22.01 12.10
CA GLY A 66 -13.79 23.39 12.59
C GLY A 66 -13.64 23.50 14.11
N GLN A 67 -14.70 23.90 14.83
CA GLN A 67 -14.70 23.94 16.31
C GLN A 67 -15.29 22.68 16.97
N THR A 68 -15.86 21.77 16.19
CA THR A 68 -16.57 20.60 16.71
C THR A 68 -15.63 19.40 16.82
N GLY A 69 -15.48 18.87 18.04
CA GLY A 69 -14.83 17.58 18.29
C GLY A 69 -15.82 16.42 18.18
N ARG A 70 -15.40 15.29 17.63
CA ARG A 70 -16.18 14.05 17.56
C ARG A 70 -15.29 12.86 17.81
N LEU A 71 -15.87 11.81 18.38
CA LEU A 71 -15.21 10.52 18.51
C LEU A 71 -15.75 9.56 17.46
N LEU A 72 -14.87 8.99 16.64
CA LEU A 72 -15.23 7.99 15.64
C LEU A 72 -14.77 6.60 16.12
N ASN A 73 -15.71 5.69 16.36
CA ASN A 73 -15.38 4.32 16.75
C ASN A 73 -14.68 3.56 15.61
N VAL A 74 -13.68 2.77 15.97
CA VAL A 74 -12.91 1.92 15.05
C VAL A 74 -13.20 0.44 15.39
N PRO A 75 -13.92 -0.28 14.50
CA PRO A 75 -14.14 -1.72 14.66
C PRO A 75 -12.82 -2.51 14.69
N ALA A 76 -12.83 -3.70 15.31
CA ALA A 76 -11.62 -4.54 15.39
C ALA A 76 -11.08 -4.96 14.01
N SER A 77 -11.95 -5.11 13.02
CA SER A 77 -11.60 -5.41 11.62
C SER A 77 -10.99 -4.22 10.88
N CYS A 78 -11.14 -2.99 11.39
CA CYS A 78 -10.68 -1.78 10.72
C CYS A 78 -9.20 -1.52 11.02
N LYS A 79 -8.42 -1.25 9.96
CA LYS A 79 -7.02 -0.85 10.07
C LYS A 79 -6.89 0.68 9.96
N VAL A 80 -6.04 1.26 10.78
CA VAL A 80 -5.72 2.69 10.83
C VAL A 80 -4.34 2.90 10.24
N VAL A 81 -4.22 3.78 9.25
CA VAL A 81 -2.98 3.99 8.50
C VAL A 81 -2.56 5.44 8.61
N LEU A 82 -1.36 5.68 9.15
CA LEU A 82 -0.70 6.98 9.22
C LEU A 82 0.12 7.19 7.94
N ALA A 83 -0.22 8.26 7.22
CA ALA A 83 0.43 8.69 5.98
C ALA A 83 0.52 10.22 5.94
N LEU A 84 0.96 10.83 7.04
CA LEU A 84 0.92 12.28 7.27
C LEU A 84 2.26 12.97 6.94
N SER A 85 3.23 12.24 6.38
CA SER A 85 4.68 12.57 6.32
C SER A 85 5.40 12.30 7.64
N ALA A 86 6.73 12.18 7.56
CA ALA A 86 7.53 11.69 8.68
C ALA A 86 7.31 12.48 9.98
N ILE A 87 7.23 13.82 9.89
CA ILE A 87 7.06 14.69 11.07
C ILE A 87 5.68 14.49 11.70
N GLU A 88 4.61 14.64 10.93
CA GLU A 88 3.24 14.62 11.46
C GLU A 88 2.77 13.21 11.85
N SER A 89 3.20 12.16 11.13
CA SER A 89 2.95 10.78 11.54
C SER A 89 3.62 10.47 12.87
N THR A 90 4.85 10.96 13.07
CA THR A 90 5.56 10.81 14.35
C THR A 90 4.88 11.57 15.47
N ARG A 91 4.50 12.83 15.23
CA ARG A 91 3.78 13.65 16.21
C ARG A 91 2.46 12.98 16.64
N LEU A 92 1.65 12.53 15.69
CA LEU A 92 0.39 11.85 16.01
C LEU A 92 0.63 10.52 16.74
N ALA A 93 1.66 9.76 16.37
CA ALA A 93 2.03 8.53 17.06
C ALA A 93 2.50 8.80 18.51
N LEU A 94 3.35 9.81 18.75
CA LEU A 94 3.76 10.23 20.09
C LEU A 94 2.55 10.67 20.93
N GLN A 95 1.63 11.44 20.34
CA GLN A 95 0.40 11.88 20.99
C GLN A 95 -0.53 10.72 21.35
N SER A 96 -0.50 9.64 20.57
CA SER A 96 -1.46 8.53 20.70
C SER A 96 -0.93 7.32 21.46
N PHE A 97 0.38 7.02 21.35
CA PHE A 97 0.97 5.75 21.78
C PHE A 97 2.08 5.91 22.84
N SER A 98 2.35 7.12 23.34
CA SER A 98 3.35 7.35 24.39
C SER A 98 3.06 6.65 25.72
N GLY A 99 1.83 6.18 25.95
CA GLY A 99 1.48 5.33 27.10
C GLY A 99 1.81 3.84 26.92
N ILE A 100 2.36 3.43 25.77
CA ILE A 100 2.60 2.02 25.42
C ILE A 100 4.11 1.75 25.41
N ALA A 101 4.56 0.83 26.26
CA ALA A 101 5.95 0.39 26.27
C ALA A 101 6.19 -0.72 25.23
N PRO A 102 7.37 -0.77 24.57
CA PRO A 102 8.49 0.16 24.67
C PRO A 102 8.41 1.35 23.68
N LEU A 103 7.28 1.53 22.96
CA LEU A 103 7.13 2.60 21.95
C LEU A 103 7.45 3.99 22.51
N ASN A 104 7.07 4.26 23.76
CA ASN A 104 7.37 5.49 24.48
C ASN A 104 8.87 5.83 24.57
N ASN A 105 9.74 4.82 24.49
CA ASN A 105 11.19 4.96 24.52
C ASN A 105 11.82 4.92 23.14
N LEU A 106 11.09 4.58 22.09
CA LEU A 106 11.61 4.38 20.73
C LEU A 106 11.19 5.49 19.77
N MET A 107 9.91 5.85 19.74
CA MET A 107 9.35 6.81 18.78
C MET A 107 10.07 8.16 18.85
N GLY A 108 10.28 8.78 17.69
CA GLY A 108 10.90 10.09 17.60
C GLY A 108 12.44 10.07 17.64
N ARG A 109 13.07 8.95 18.02
CA ARG A 109 14.50 8.72 17.77
C ARG A 109 14.76 8.49 16.29
N ASN A 110 16.00 8.30 15.87
CA ASN A 110 16.35 8.00 14.48
C ASN A 110 15.87 9.03 13.44
N LEU A 111 15.71 10.31 13.84
CA LEU A 111 15.44 11.38 12.90
C LEU A 111 16.65 11.54 11.97
N MET A 112 16.40 11.31 10.69
CA MET A 112 17.36 11.47 9.61
C MET A 112 16.85 12.49 8.62
N ALA A 113 17.79 13.17 7.95
CA ALA A 113 17.56 13.95 6.75
C ALA A 113 18.69 13.66 5.75
N HIS A 114 18.72 14.37 4.63
CA HIS A 114 19.92 14.40 3.80
C HIS A 114 20.81 15.59 4.15
N VAL A 115 22.11 15.34 4.20
CA VAL A 115 23.10 16.39 4.02
C VAL A 115 23.18 16.70 2.52
N ARG A 116 23.16 17.99 2.15
CA ARG A 116 23.14 18.41 0.76
C ARG A 116 24.08 19.57 0.52
N ASN A 117 24.91 19.48 -0.50
CA ASN A 117 25.72 20.58 -0.99
C ASN A 117 25.40 20.88 -2.47
N ASN A 118 25.73 22.09 -2.92
CA ASN A 118 25.59 22.55 -4.30
C ASN A 118 26.86 23.32 -4.66
N ALA A 119 27.86 22.64 -5.22
CA ALA A 119 29.08 23.27 -5.69
C ALA A 119 28.91 23.71 -7.14
N THR A 120 28.87 25.01 -7.40
CA THR A 120 28.76 25.56 -8.76
C THR A 120 30.13 25.96 -9.29
N MET A 121 30.44 25.48 -10.48
CA MET A 121 31.65 25.75 -11.25
C MET A 121 31.27 26.15 -12.66
N ARG A 122 32.19 26.79 -13.39
CA ARG A 122 32.08 26.95 -14.84
C ARG A 122 33.35 26.45 -15.51
N ILE A 123 33.18 25.68 -16.58
CA ILE A 123 34.28 25.01 -17.29
C ILE A 123 34.34 25.57 -18.71
N LYS A 124 35.55 25.85 -19.21
CA LYS A 124 35.72 26.32 -20.59
C LYS A 124 35.15 25.28 -21.57
N ARG A 125 34.30 25.71 -22.50
CA ARG A 125 33.70 24.88 -23.54
C ARG A 125 34.73 24.00 -24.27
N LYS A 126 35.86 24.61 -24.65
CA LYS A 126 36.96 23.90 -25.32
C LYS A 126 37.57 22.77 -24.48
N ALA A 127 37.53 22.86 -23.16
CA ALA A 127 38.05 21.81 -22.26
C ALA A 127 37.21 20.52 -22.32
N ILE A 128 35.91 20.67 -22.59
CA ILE A 128 34.94 19.57 -22.71
C ILE A 128 34.55 19.28 -24.17
N GLY A 129 35.37 19.72 -25.13
CA GLY A 129 35.18 19.42 -26.56
C GLY A 129 34.07 20.20 -27.26
N LEU A 130 33.55 21.28 -26.65
CA LEU A 130 32.52 22.12 -27.27
C LEU A 130 33.16 23.33 -27.98
N THR A 131 32.71 23.61 -29.21
CA THR A 131 33.28 24.64 -30.08
C THR A 131 32.46 25.91 -30.22
N GLY A 132 31.21 25.93 -29.72
CA GLY A 132 30.32 27.10 -29.78
C GLY A 132 29.16 27.02 -28.78
N PRO A 133 28.26 28.02 -28.78
CA PRO A 133 27.05 28.05 -27.96
C PRO A 133 25.97 27.14 -28.56
N ASP A 134 26.20 25.83 -28.53
CA ASP A 134 25.17 24.86 -28.90
C ASP A 134 24.00 24.89 -27.89
N ILE A 135 22.83 24.39 -28.30
CA ILE A 135 21.71 24.20 -27.40
C ILE A 135 22.07 23.06 -26.43
N LEU A 136 22.53 23.42 -25.23
CA LEU A 136 22.85 22.46 -24.18
C LEU A 136 21.55 21.95 -23.55
N GLN A 137 21.24 20.69 -23.79
CA GLN A 137 20.20 19.98 -23.06
C GLN A 137 20.63 19.75 -21.62
N THR A 138 19.66 19.75 -20.70
CA THR A 138 19.93 19.38 -19.31
C THR A 138 20.31 17.91 -19.25
N SER A 139 21.51 17.63 -18.75
CA SER A 139 21.93 16.28 -18.38
C SER A 139 21.88 16.09 -16.86
N ALA A 140 21.53 14.88 -16.43
CA ALA A 140 21.65 14.42 -15.05
C ALA A 140 22.42 13.10 -15.03
N PHE A 141 23.52 13.06 -14.27
CA PHE A 141 24.32 11.86 -14.07
C PHE A 141 24.46 11.56 -12.58
N HIS A 142 24.52 10.28 -12.23
CA HIS A 142 24.57 9.81 -10.84
C HIS A 142 25.91 9.12 -10.57
N ILE A 143 26.72 9.73 -9.72
CA ILE A 143 27.98 9.13 -9.24
C ILE A 143 27.74 8.67 -7.80
N ALA A 144 27.68 7.36 -7.58
CA ALA A 144 27.54 6.80 -6.24
C ALA A 144 28.87 6.84 -5.49
N GLY A 145 28.83 7.17 -4.21
CA GLY A 145 29.98 7.13 -3.32
C GLY A 145 29.61 6.55 -1.96
N THR A 146 30.63 6.11 -1.23
CA THR A 146 30.52 5.69 0.18
C THR A 146 31.51 6.52 0.95
N ALA A 147 31.07 7.15 2.03
CA ALA A 147 31.96 7.97 2.83
C ALA A 147 32.90 7.12 3.67
N SER A 148 34.08 7.63 3.98
CA SER A 148 35.06 6.93 4.82
C SER A 148 34.53 6.64 6.23
N THR A 149 33.55 7.44 6.66
CA THR A 149 32.86 7.36 7.96
C THR A 149 31.69 6.38 8.00
N GLY A 150 31.38 5.73 6.88
CA GLY A 150 30.15 4.97 6.69
C GLY A 150 28.99 5.88 6.25
N GLY A 151 28.02 5.27 5.56
CA GLY A 151 26.93 6.00 4.89
C GLY A 151 27.20 6.23 3.40
N ARG A 152 26.13 6.41 2.65
CA ARG A 152 26.17 6.56 1.19
C ARG A 152 25.96 8.01 0.80
N TYR A 153 26.55 8.41 -0.32
CA TYR A 153 26.21 9.65 -0.99
C TYR A 153 26.12 9.44 -2.49
N HIS A 154 25.58 10.43 -3.17
CA HIS A 154 25.73 10.52 -4.61
C HIS A 154 25.92 11.96 -5.05
N LEU A 155 26.61 12.16 -6.17
CA LEU A 155 26.64 13.43 -6.87
C LEU A 155 25.66 13.40 -8.03
N GLN A 156 24.84 14.43 -8.09
CA GLN A 156 24.00 14.80 -9.22
C GLN A 156 24.72 15.90 -9.98
N PHE A 157 24.87 15.70 -11.28
CA PHE A 157 25.41 16.69 -12.19
C PHE A 157 24.27 17.46 -12.84
N TYR A 158 24.36 18.79 -12.88
CA TYR A 158 23.49 19.65 -13.66
C TYR A 158 24.34 20.55 -14.55
N ALA A 159 24.30 20.30 -15.85
CA ALA A 159 24.81 21.21 -16.86
C ALA A 159 23.77 21.36 -17.97
N GLY A 160 23.70 22.55 -18.53
CA GLY A 160 22.72 22.92 -19.53
C GLY A 160 22.77 24.41 -19.81
N PHE A 161 21.78 24.90 -20.56
CA PHE A 161 21.50 26.33 -20.60
C PHE A 161 21.22 26.83 -19.18
N GLN A 162 22.09 27.69 -18.64
CA GLN A 162 21.97 28.16 -17.26
C GLN A 162 22.54 29.58 -17.10
N PRO A 163 21.68 30.62 -17.08
CA PRO A 163 22.09 32.02 -17.10
C PRO A 163 22.49 32.53 -15.70
N THR A 164 22.29 31.72 -14.67
CA THR A 164 22.63 32.04 -13.28
C THR A 164 23.41 30.88 -12.66
N PRO A 165 24.23 31.10 -11.64
CA PRO A 165 24.94 30.03 -10.92
C PRO A 165 23.99 29.08 -10.14
N ASN A 166 22.67 29.27 -10.22
CA ASN A 166 21.67 28.47 -9.52
C ASN A 166 20.90 27.54 -10.48
N ALA A 167 21.28 26.27 -10.51
CA ALA A 167 20.66 25.28 -11.40
C ALA A 167 19.20 24.97 -11.04
N GLU A 168 18.84 25.14 -9.76
CA GLU A 168 17.50 24.85 -9.27
C GLU A 168 16.45 25.80 -9.87
N ALA A 169 16.84 27.06 -10.06
CA ALA A 169 15.97 28.08 -10.66
C ALA A 169 15.57 27.72 -12.09
N VAL A 170 16.48 27.08 -12.84
CA VAL A 170 16.26 26.70 -14.24
C VAL A 170 15.58 25.34 -14.36
N LEU A 171 16.00 24.35 -13.58
CA LEU A 171 15.52 22.98 -13.76
C LEU A 171 14.13 22.72 -13.17
N TYR A 172 13.80 23.37 -12.05
CA TYR A 172 12.58 23.05 -11.29
C TYR A 172 11.58 24.20 -11.21
N ARG A 173 12.01 25.45 -11.41
CA ARG A 173 11.15 26.64 -11.23
C ARG A 173 10.77 27.31 -12.54
N LEU A 174 11.55 27.11 -13.60
CA LEU A 174 11.21 27.56 -14.93
C LEU A 174 10.35 26.49 -15.63
N LEU A 175 9.08 26.82 -15.85
CA LEU A 175 8.30 26.30 -16.98
C LEU A 175 8.52 27.31 -18.10
N PRO A 176 9.57 27.15 -18.92
CA PRO A 176 9.86 28.23 -19.84
C PRO A 176 8.81 28.18 -20.97
N ASP A 177 8.13 29.30 -21.19
CA ASP A 177 7.47 29.51 -22.47
C ASP A 177 8.54 29.58 -23.58
N THR A 178 8.13 29.30 -24.82
CA THR A 178 9.07 29.12 -25.95
C THR A 178 9.89 30.39 -26.20
N GLU A 179 9.29 31.56 -26.03
CA GLU A 179 9.89 32.87 -26.22
C GLU A 179 10.98 33.16 -25.17
N LEU A 180 10.72 32.81 -23.91
CA LEU A 180 11.68 32.94 -22.81
C LEU A 180 12.86 31.98 -23.01
N VAL A 181 12.63 30.73 -23.46
CA VAL A 181 13.70 29.77 -23.81
C VAL A 181 14.66 30.36 -24.85
N LEU A 182 14.13 30.96 -25.92
CA LEU A 182 14.96 31.48 -27.03
C LEU A 182 15.81 32.68 -26.61
N GLN A 183 15.23 33.64 -25.89
CA GLN A 183 15.97 34.79 -25.36
C GLN A 183 17.05 34.35 -24.38
N GLN A 184 16.72 33.35 -23.56
CA GLN A 184 17.63 32.75 -22.63
C GLN A 184 18.80 32.07 -23.36
N LEU A 185 18.55 31.16 -24.31
CA LEU A 185 19.58 30.49 -25.11
C LEU A 185 20.53 31.46 -25.82
N ALA A 186 20.05 32.65 -26.23
CA ALA A 186 20.86 33.69 -26.85
C ALA A 186 21.85 34.36 -25.87
N ASN A 187 21.58 34.30 -24.56
CA ASN A 187 22.42 34.88 -23.50
C ASN A 187 23.39 33.86 -22.88
N GLN A 188 23.70 32.77 -23.58
CA GLN A 188 24.70 31.81 -23.13
C GLN A 188 26.11 32.41 -23.09
N ASP A 189 26.88 32.02 -22.07
CA ASP A 189 28.30 32.31 -22.04
C ASP A 189 29.00 31.57 -23.20
N PRO A 190 29.69 32.30 -24.11
CA PRO A 190 30.31 31.72 -25.29
C PRO A 190 31.63 31.00 -24.97
N GLU A 191 32.21 31.21 -23.78
CA GLU A 191 33.47 30.61 -23.37
C GLU A 191 33.28 29.49 -22.37
N PHE A 192 32.29 29.59 -21.49
CA PHE A 192 32.08 28.66 -20.38
C PHE A 192 30.75 27.91 -20.44
N VAL A 193 30.72 26.75 -19.78
CA VAL A 193 29.51 26.02 -19.38
C VAL A 193 29.44 26.04 -17.87
N THR A 194 28.34 26.56 -17.33
CA THR A 194 28.04 26.51 -15.89
C THR A 194 27.54 25.12 -15.53
N ILE A 195 28.10 24.56 -14.46
CA ILE A 195 27.82 23.22 -13.97
C ILE A 195 27.64 23.28 -12.46
N THR A 196 26.51 22.77 -11.97
CA THR A 196 26.29 22.58 -10.53
C THR A 196 26.42 21.09 -10.18
N PHE A 197 27.32 20.79 -9.26
CA PHE A 197 27.47 19.48 -8.65
C PHE A 197 26.71 19.49 -7.33
N ARG A 198 25.60 18.75 -7.29
CA ARG A 198 24.81 18.59 -6.09
C ARG A 198 25.11 17.25 -5.47
N GLY A 199 25.75 17.26 -4.31
CA GLY A 199 25.87 16.07 -3.50
C GLY A 199 24.66 15.90 -2.60
N ILE A 200 24.24 14.65 -2.45
CA ILE A 200 23.23 14.24 -1.47
C ILE A 200 23.79 13.07 -0.68
N GLY A 201 23.93 13.27 0.62
CA GLY A 201 24.49 12.29 1.55
C GLY A 201 23.47 11.85 2.59
N GLU A 202 23.66 10.61 3.04
CA GLU A 202 22.87 9.98 4.09
C GLU A 202 23.30 10.51 5.47
N MET A 203 22.38 11.13 6.21
CA MET A 203 22.54 11.34 7.66
C MET A 203 22.22 10.02 8.39
N LEU A 204 23.06 9.62 9.34
CA LEU A 204 22.80 8.40 10.12
C LEU A 204 21.98 8.76 11.36
N GLY A 205 20.86 8.08 11.54
CA GLY A 205 20.02 8.25 12.72
C GLY A 205 20.39 7.30 13.86
N ARG A 206 19.87 7.60 15.04
CA ARG A 206 20.05 6.84 16.28
C ARG A 206 18.95 5.81 16.50
N THR A 207 19.27 4.53 16.35
CA THR A 207 18.33 3.43 16.59
C THR A 207 18.59 2.69 17.89
N LYS A 208 19.79 2.75 18.45
CA LYS A 208 20.14 2.04 19.68
C LYS A 208 19.94 2.89 20.93
N LEU A 209 19.61 2.20 22.00
CA LEU A 209 19.87 2.66 23.35
C LEU A 209 21.41 2.70 23.55
N GLY A 210 21.99 3.85 23.95
CA GLY A 210 23.43 3.96 24.27
C GLY A 210 24.31 4.83 23.37
N GLU A 211 23.80 5.46 22.31
CA GLU A 211 24.62 6.18 21.31
C GLU A 211 25.12 7.59 21.74
N ALA A 212 25.37 7.81 23.04
CA ALA A 212 26.08 9.01 23.49
C ALA A 212 27.59 8.90 23.20
N THR A 213 28.25 10.02 22.93
CA THR A 213 29.71 10.16 23.12
C THR A 213 30.03 9.82 24.58
N GLY A 214 30.60 8.64 24.82
CA GLY A 214 30.90 8.13 26.17
C GLY A 214 30.11 6.88 26.62
N GLY A 215 29.24 6.30 25.77
CA GLY A 215 28.68 4.96 25.97
C GLY A 215 27.52 4.84 26.97
N GLY A 216 26.51 5.72 26.86
CA GLY A 216 25.31 5.69 27.69
C GLY A 216 24.05 6.14 26.94
N ASP A 217 22.88 5.86 27.52
CA ASP A 217 21.59 6.20 26.94
C ASP A 217 21.29 7.69 27.05
N LEU A 218 21.15 8.35 25.91
CA LEU A 218 20.59 9.69 25.86
C LEU A 218 19.06 9.60 25.92
N PRO A 219 18.38 10.47 26.68
CA PRO A 219 16.93 10.60 26.56
C PRO A 219 16.54 10.95 25.12
N ILE A 220 15.30 10.64 24.73
CA ILE A 220 14.81 10.92 23.37
C ILE A 220 15.07 12.38 23.02
N ASN A 221 14.73 13.27 23.95
CA ASN A 221 14.81 14.72 23.81
C ASN A 221 16.18 15.31 24.19
N ASP A 222 17.28 14.53 24.16
CA ASP A 222 18.62 15.09 24.40
C ASP A 222 18.96 16.14 23.32
N PRO A 223 19.26 17.39 23.71
CA PRO A 223 19.47 18.49 22.77
C PRO A 223 20.69 18.31 21.86
N ARG A 224 21.57 17.33 22.13
CA ARG A 224 22.75 17.02 21.30
C ARG A 224 22.49 15.97 20.23
N ALA A 225 21.26 15.45 20.13
CA ALA A 225 20.88 14.45 19.14
C ALA A 225 19.70 14.91 18.28
N SER A 226 19.59 14.37 17.08
CA SER A 226 18.42 14.62 16.24
C SER A 226 17.23 13.78 16.70
N TYR A 227 16.07 14.41 16.90
CA TYR A 227 14.85 13.75 17.35
C TYR A 227 13.59 14.55 17.00
N ILE A 228 12.44 13.88 17.05
CA ILE A 228 11.12 14.51 17.11
C ILE A 228 10.47 14.17 18.45
N ASP A 229 9.95 15.17 19.13
CA ASP A 229 9.10 15.02 20.32
C ASP A 229 7.86 15.94 20.18
N LEU A 230 6.99 15.96 21.18
CA LEU A 230 5.90 16.91 21.27
C LEU A 230 6.40 18.21 21.90
N SER A 231 6.12 19.35 21.27
CA SER A 231 6.36 20.68 21.85
C SER A 231 5.49 20.90 23.08
N GLN A 232 5.92 21.78 24.00
CA GLN A 232 5.03 22.30 25.04
C GLN A 232 3.96 23.25 24.46
N ASP A 233 4.22 23.80 23.27
CA ASP A 233 3.30 24.69 22.57
C ASP A 233 2.16 23.93 21.90
N PHE A 234 0.98 24.54 21.98
CA PHE A 234 -0.20 24.09 21.26
C PHE A 234 -0.37 24.90 19.98
N ASP A 235 -0.74 24.23 18.90
CA ASP A 235 -1.16 24.89 17.69
C ASP A 235 -2.49 25.63 17.94
N PRO A 236 -2.57 26.95 17.70
CA PRO A 236 -3.77 27.72 18.00
C PRO A 236 -4.96 27.38 17.10
N LEU A 237 -4.73 26.83 15.90
CA LEU A 237 -5.80 26.40 15.00
C LEU A 237 -6.34 25.03 15.42
N PHE A 238 -5.45 24.08 15.71
CA PHE A 238 -5.85 22.68 15.94
C PHE A 238 -6.04 22.33 17.41
N GLY A 239 -5.47 23.11 18.34
CA GLY A 239 -5.48 22.84 19.77
C GLY A 239 -4.71 21.58 20.15
N GLN A 240 -3.68 21.24 19.37
CA GLN A 240 -2.84 20.05 19.57
C GLN A 240 -1.40 20.48 19.83
N ARG A 241 -0.65 19.67 20.59
CA ARG A 241 0.80 19.89 20.73
C ARG A 241 1.47 19.80 19.36
N ARG A 242 2.31 20.77 19.03
CA ARG A 242 3.10 20.78 17.78
C ARG A 242 4.20 19.73 17.83
N ALA A 243 4.71 19.33 16.67
CA ALA A 243 5.98 18.61 16.62
C ALA A 243 7.12 19.54 17.06
N TRP A 244 7.94 19.10 18.00
CA TRP A 244 9.25 19.68 18.29
C TRP A 244 10.30 18.88 17.51
N VAL A 245 10.90 19.50 16.50
CA VAL A 245 11.91 18.86 15.66
C VAL A 245 13.28 19.43 16.04
N ASN A 246 14.15 18.59 16.59
CA ASN A 246 15.51 18.97 16.93
C ASN A 246 16.46 18.35 15.91
N TYR A 247 17.20 19.20 15.19
CA TYR A 247 18.26 18.76 14.28
C TYR A 247 19.61 19.07 14.89
N VAL A 248 20.47 18.07 14.96
CA VAL A 248 21.85 18.22 15.40
C VAL A 248 22.76 17.53 14.41
N GLN A 249 23.58 18.34 13.76
CA GLN A 249 24.65 17.88 12.89
C GLN A 249 25.76 17.23 13.72
N GLN A 250 26.13 16.01 13.35
CA GLN A 250 27.17 15.24 14.03
C GLN A 250 28.49 15.32 13.26
N ASP A 251 29.60 14.93 13.90
CA ASP A 251 30.93 14.93 13.27
C ASP A 251 30.99 14.07 11.99
N GLN A 252 30.24 12.98 11.95
CA GLN A 252 30.15 12.13 10.77
C GLN A 252 29.47 12.85 9.59
N ASP A 253 28.50 13.72 9.86
CA ASP A 253 27.79 14.48 8.84
C ASP A 253 28.70 15.58 8.28
N ILE A 254 29.51 16.22 9.15
CA ILE A 254 30.53 17.20 8.75
C ILE A 254 31.57 16.56 7.83
N ARG A 255 32.10 15.39 8.21
CA ARG A 255 33.07 14.65 7.39
C ARG A 255 32.47 14.22 6.05
N LEU A 256 31.21 13.77 6.05
CA LEU A 256 30.49 13.42 4.84
C LEU A 256 30.33 14.64 3.91
N PHE A 257 29.99 15.81 4.45
CA PHE A 257 29.99 17.06 3.69
C PHE A 257 31.36 17.37 3.09
N ASP A 258 32.44 17.29 3.88
CA ASP A 258 33.81 17.58 3.41
C ASP A 258 34.20 16.66 2.24
N GLU A 259 33.91 15.37 2.34
CA GLU A 259 34.17 14.40 1.27
C GLU A 259 33.35 14.71 0.02
N MET A 260 32.05 14.99 0.17
CA MET A 260 31.18 15.34 -0.95
C MET A 260 31.62 16.63 -1.66
N ASP A 261 32.03 17.64 -0.89
CA ASP A 261 32.58 18.89 -1.41
C ASP A 261 33.85 18.61 -2.24
N GLN A 262 34.82 17.89 -1.67
CA GLN A 262 36.08 17.55 -2.33
C GLN A 262 35.86 16.75 -3.61
N VAL A 263 34.98 15.75 -3.59
CA VAL A 263 34.67 14.94 -4.77
C VAL A 263 34.02 15.80 -5.85
N GLY A 264 33.09 16.70 -5.48
CA GLY A 264 32.47 17.63 -6.42
C GLY A 264 33.51 18.50 -7.14
N PHE A 265 34.44 19.10 -6.40
CA PHE A 265 35.51 19.91 -6.98
C PHE A 265 36.50 19.10 -7.82
N ALA A 266 36.85 17.89 -7.38
CA ALA A 266 37.74 16.99 -8.11
C ALA A 266 37.14 16.56 -9.45
N VAL A 267 35.83 16.25 -9.49
CA VAL A 267 35.13 15.94 -10.73
C VAL A 267 35.09 17.16 -11.65
N GLY A 268 34.84 18.36 -11.13
CA GLY A 268 34.92 19.60 -11.91
C GLY A 268 36.29 19.81 -12.55
N LEU A 269 37.37 19.68 -11.77
CA LEU A 269 38.74 19.79 -12.28
C LEU A 269 39.08 18.70 -13.31
N ALA A 270 38.60 17.48 -13.11
CA ALA A 270 38.77 16.39 -14.07
C ALA A 270 38.07 16.69 -15.41
N LEU A 271 36.86 17.27 -15.39
CA LEU A 271 36.18 17.75 -16.61
C LEU A 271 36.94 18.89 -17.30
N ALA A 272 37.70 19.68 -16.55
CA ALA A 272 38.61 20.69 -17.11
C ALA A 272 39.93 20.09 -17.65
N GLY A 273 40.05 18.76 -17.70
CA GLY A 273 41.26 18.05 -18.14
C GLY A 273 42.41 18.14 -17.15
N GLY A 274 42.12 18.35 -15.86
CA GLY A 274 43.13 18.54 -14.81
C GLY A 274 43.81 19.92 -14.83
N ASP A 275 43.32 20.85 -15.66
CA ASP A 275 43.92 22.17 -15.87
C ASP A 275 43.14 23.25 -15.10
N PRO A 276 43.70 23.81 -14.00
CA PRO A 276 43.01 24.81 -13.19
C PRO A 276 42.76 26.13 -13.93
N THR A 277 43.40 26.38 -15.07
CA THR A 277 43.17 27.58 -15.89
C THR A 277 41.92 27.48 -16.78
N LYS A 278 41.26 26.31 -16.80
CA LYS A 278 40.07 26.01 -17.59
C LYS A 278 38.79 25.88 -16.76
N ILE A 279 38.86 26.11 -15.46
CA ILE A 279 37.74 26.06 -14.53
C ILE A 279 37.72 27.31 -13.65
N GLU A 280 36.52 27.75 -13.30
CA GLU A 280 36.30 28.76 -12.28
C GLU A 280 35.20 28.30 -11.32
N TYR A 281 35.27 28.76 -10.08
CA TYR A 281 34.39 28.39 -8.98
C TYR A 281 33.48 29.58 -8.65
N PHE A 282 32.21 29.32 -8.33
CA PHE A 282 31.33 30.38 -7.86
C PHE A 282 31.52 30.59 -6.37
N ASP A 283 31.92 31.80 -5.97
CA ASP A 283 31.99 32.21 -4.57
C ASP A 283 30.62 32.76 -4.14
N GLU A 284 29.87 31.94 -3.41
CA GLU A 284 28.54 32.30 -2.87
C GLU A 284 28.58 33.47 -1.88
N GLN A 285 29.69 33.76 -1.22
CA GLN A 285 29.79 34.89 -0.29
C GLN A 285 29.99 36.20 -1.06
N GLN A 286 30.85 36.17 -2.08
CA GLN A 286 31.19 37.34 -2.88
C GLN A 286 30.28 37.51 -4.12
N GLN A 287 29.42 36.52 -4.38
CA GLN A 287 28.51 36.45 -5.53
C GLN A 287 29.23 36.67 -6.87
N ARG A 288 30.41 36.05 -7.03
CA ARG A 288 31.24 36.19 -8.25
C ARG A 288 32.02 34.92 -8.57
N TRP A 289 32.46 34.81 -9.81
CA TRP A 289 33.38 33.75 -10.24
C TRP A 289 34.81 34.05 -9.78
N VAL A 290 35.50 33.03 -9.28
CA VAL A 290 36.89 33.07 -8.82
C VAL A 290 37.69 31.91 -9.42
N LYS A 291 39.01 32.10 -9.61
CA LYS A 291 39.89 31.09 -10.22
C LYS A 291 40.29 30.00 -9.23
N ASP A 292 40.53 30.38 -7.99
CA ASP A 292 40.90 29.46 -6.92
C ASP A 292 39.64 29.00 -6.18
N ASN A 293 39.59 27.72 -5.79
CA ASN A 293 38.47 27.18 -5.02
C ASN A 293 38.39 27.88 -3.65
N PRO A 294 37.32 28.64 -3.33
CA PRO A 294 37.23 29.38 -2.08
C PRO A 294 36.81 28.51 -0.88
N TYR A 295 36.51 27.23 -1.09
CA TYR A 295 36.01 26.29 -0.09
C TYR A 295 37.08 25.28 0.35
N ALA A 296 37.75 25.57 1.46
CA ALA A 296 38.68 24.63 2.08
C ALA A 296 37.95 23.55 2.91
N PRO A 297 38.50 22.32 3.03
CA PRO A 297 37.94 21.29 3.91
C PRO A 297 37.76 21.81 5.35
N GLY A 298 36.66 21.42 6.00
CA GLY A 298 36.33 21.84 7.37
C GLY A 298 35.70 23.23 7.49
N GLN A 299 35.60 24.01 6.40
CA GLN A 299 34.85 25.28 6.44
C GLN A 299 33.34 25.01 6.32
N GLN A 300 32.61 25.23 7.41
CA GLN A 300 31.14 25.19 7.39
C GLN A 300 30.59 26.50 6.85
N ARG A 301 30.18 26.53 5.58
CA ARG A 301 29.48 27.67 4.98
C ARG A 301 28.14 27.23 4.39
N TYR A 302 27.03 27.75 4.92
CA TYR A 302 25.69 27.36 4.48
C TYR A 302 25.08 28.37 3.49
N GLY A 303 24.63 27.91 2.33
CA GLY A 303 24.16 28.73 1.21
C GLY A 303 22.75 29.28 1.35
N LYS A 304 21.84 28.52 1.99
CA LYS A 304 20.44 28.94 2.17
C LYS A 304 20.22 29.95 3.31
N LEU A 305 21.18 30.06 4.22
CA LEU A 305 21.24 31.16 5.18
C LEU A 305 22.00 32.28 4.47
N LYS A 306 21.27 33.16 3.77
CA LYS A 306 21.85 34.22 2.92
C LYS A 306 22.86 35.14 3.63
N SER A 307 22.92 35.11 4.96
CA SER A 307 23.90 35.82 5.78
C SER A 307 25.31 35.19 5.78
N GLU A 308 25.47 33.93 5.36
CA GLU A 308 26.73 33.18 5.51
C GLU A 308 27.45 32.90 4.17
N GLY A 309 26.71 32.67 3.08
CA GLY A 309 27.27 32.43 1.74
C GLY A 309 28.12 31.16 1.65
N GLY A 310 27.55 30.07 1.13
CA GLY A 310 28.26 28.80 1.01
C GLY A 310 27.55 27.74 0.17
N ILE A 311 28.15 26.57 0.05
CA ILE A 311 27.65 25.49 -0.82
C ILE A 311 26.81 24.46 -0.07
N ARG A 312 26.85 24.42 1.26
CA ARG A 312 26.10 23.45 2.06
C ARG A 312 24.71 23.95 2.38
N ASP A 313 23.74 23.06 2.44
CA ASP A 313 22.40 23.37 2.92
C ASP A 313 22.27 23.00 4.40
N PRO A 314 21.61 23.83 5.22
CA PRO A 314 21.26 23.44 6.58
C PRO A 314 20.39 22.18 6.59
N LEU A 315 20.52 21.38 7.66
CA LEU A 315 19.67 20.20 7.89
C LEU A 315 18.18 20.58 7.86
N GLY A 316 17.33 19.63 7.45
CA GLY A 316 15.89 19.82 7.30
C GLY A 316 15.46 20.61 6.06
N THR A 317 16.36 21.30 5.35
CA THR A 317 15.98 22.10 4.16
C THR A 317 15.84 21.29 2.87
N THR A 318 16.05 19.97 2.95
CA THR A 318 15.84 19.02 1.84
C THR A 318 14.41 18.47 1.80
N TYR A 319 13.66 18.60 2.90
CA TYR A 319 12.31 18.02 3.06
C TYR A 319 12.29 16.49 2.86
N HIS A 320 13.39 15.83 3.22
CA HIS A 320 13.58 14.37 3.15
C HIS A 320 13.66 13.75 4.55
N ASP A 321 12.96 14.33 5.51
CA ASP A 321 12.88 13.88 6.90
C ASP A 321 12.36 12.43 6.95
N ALA A 322 13.01 11.58 7.74
CA ALA A 322 12.73 10.15 7.77
C ALA A 322 13.11 9.47 9.10
N GLY A 323 12.57 8.27 9.29
CA GLY A 323 13.11 7.24 10.19
C GLY A 323 12.65 7.24 11.64
N THR A 324 11.82 8.19 12.04
CA THR A 324 11.38 8.36 13.44
C THR A 324 10.42 7.31 13.99
N LEU A 325 9.89 6.44 13.12
CA LEU A 325 9.06 5.29 13.43
C LEU A 325 9.62 4.02 12.77
N TRP A 326 10.96 3.88 12.74
CA TRP A 326 11.66 2.88 11.92
C TRP A 326 11.16 1.45 12.09
N MET A 327 11.21 0.72 10.97
CA MET A 327 10.89 -0.70 10.92
C MET A 327 12.06 -1.57 11.43
N GLY A 328 11.72 -2.70 12.02
CA GLY A 328 12.64 -3.77 12.40
C GLY A 328 11.91 -5.03 12.86
N ASP A 329 12.66 -6.12 13.02
CA ASP A 329 12.06 -7.43 13.37
C ASP A 329 11.86 -7.60 14.89
N ASP A 330 12.60 -6.84 15.71
CA ASP A 330 12.50 -6.91 17.18
C ASP A 330 11.57 -5.79 17.72
N PRO A 331 10.44 -6.14 18.36
CA PRO A 331 9.51 -5.19 18.95
C PRO A 331 10.08 -4.37 20.11
N ASN A 332 11.26 -4.71 20.64
CA ASN A 332 11.94 -3.99 21.70
C ASN A 332 12.95 -2.95 21.19
N THR A 333 13.34 -3.03 19.92
CA THR A 333 14.37 -2.14 19.33
C THR A 333 13.90 -1.43 18.07
N SER A 334 12.62 -1.55 17.72
CA SER A 334 12.02 -0.89 16.57
C SER A 334 10.57 -0.51 16.84
N VAL A 335 10.07 0.48 16.12
CA VAL A 335 8.73 1.04 16.34
C VAL A 335 7.68 0.27 15.55
N THR A 336 8.02 -0.07 14.31
CA THR A 336 7.15 -0.82 13.41
C THR A 336 7.80 -2.13 12.98
N ASP A 337 6.99 -3.11 12.60
CA ASP A 337 7.48 -4.32 11.94
C ASP A 337 7.84 -4.02 10.47
N SER A 338 8.40 -5.01 9.77
CA SER A 338 8.75 -4.87 8.36
C SER A 338 7.56 -4.56 7.44
N THR A 339 6.31 -4.62 7.90
CA THR A 339 5.12 -4.23 7.13
C THR A 339 4.65 -2.80 7.44
N GLY A 340 5.35 -2.09 8.34
CA GLY A 340 4.96 -0.76 8.80
C GLY A 340 3.89 -0.79 9.89
N ARG A 341 3.48 -1.98 10.39
CA ARG A 341 2.56 -2.11 11.51
C ARG A 341 3.28 -1.75 12.81
N PHE A 342 2.64 -0.99 13.70
CA PHE A 342 3.19 -0.77 15.04
C PHE A 342 3.21 -2.08 15.81
N HIS A 343 4.36 -2.44 16.40
CA HIS A 343 4.53 -3.73 17.07
C HIS A 343 3.50 -3.99 18.19
N GLN A 344 3.19 -2.96 18.99
CA GLN A 344 2.27 -3.07 20.12
C GLN A 344 0.82 -2.66 19.79
N VAL A 345 0.52 -2.21 18.56
CA VAL A 345 -0.82 -1.75 18.16
C VAL A 345 -1.29 -2.49 16.90
N GLN A 346 -2.08 -3.54 17.10
CA GLN A 346 -2.37 -4.60 16.10
C GLN A 346 -3.06 -4.12 14.81
N ASN A 347 -3.79 -3.01 14.86
CA ASN A 347 -4.51 -2.46 13.72
C ASN A 347 -3.99 -1.09 13.27
N ALA A 348 -2.82 -0.64 13.74
CA ALA A 348 -2.23 0.63 13.33
C ALA A 348 -0.97 0.42 12.47
N TYR A 349 -0.85 1.20 11.40
CA TYR A 349 0.27 1.16 10.46
C TYR A 349 0.79 2.57 10.21
N CYS A 350 2.08 2.72 9.94
CA CYS A 350 2.67 3.89 9.32
C CYS A 350 3.25 3.49 7.97
N VAL A 351 3.00 4.28 6.93
CA VAL A 351 3.37 3.94 5.54
C VAL A 351 4.15 5.05 4.83
N ASP A 352 4.65 6.02 5.58
CA ASP A 352 5.49 7.09 5.06
C ASP A 352 6.97 6.92 5.46
N GLN A 353 7.80 7.91 5.14
CA GLN A 353 9.24 7.88 5.34
C GLN A 353 9.65 7.76 6.82
N ALA A 354 8.74 7.97 7.79
CA ALA A 354 9.04 7.71 9.21
C ALA A 354 9.47 6.26 9.44
N VAL A 355 9.04 5.28 8.64
CA VAL A 355 9.40 3.87 8.87
C VAL A 355 10.80 3.48 8.40
N PHE A 356 11.58 4.42 7.84
CA PHE A 356 12.87 4.07 7.25
C PHE A 356 13.91 3.76 8.33
N PRO A 357 14.56 2.58 8.34
CA PRO A 357 15.68 2.32 9.23
C PRO A 357 16.91 3.14 8.84
N ARG A 358 17.01 3.48 7.54
CA ARG A 358 18.07 4.26 6.91
C ARG A 358 17.47 5.08 5.79
N VAL A 359 17.81 6.36 5.69
CA VAL A 359 17.31 7.23 4.62
C VAL A 359 18.02 6.96 3.28
N GLY A 360 19.25 6.45 3.31
CA GLY A 360 20.09 6.31 2.11
C GLY A 360 20.50 7.67 1.53
N SER A 361 21.01 7.69 0.31
CA SER A 361 21.38 8.94 -0.38
C SER A 361 20.36 9.38 -1.42
N ALA A 362 19.57 8.45 -1.96
CA ALA A 362 18.60 8.74 -3.02
C ALA A 362 17.31 9.37 -2.46
N ASN A 363 16.59 10.13 -3.28
CA ASN A 363 15.32 10.73 -2.88
C ASN A 363 14.34 9.67 -2.34
N PRO A 364 13.68 9.91 -1.19
CA PRO A 364 13.02 8.83 -0.43
C PRO A 364 11.63 8.42 -0.94
N VAL A 365 11.01 9.21 -1.84
CA VAL A 365 9.61 9.00 -2.26
C VAL A 365 9.38 7.63 -2.94
N PRO A 366 10.17 7.18 -3.93
CA PRO A 366 9.95 5.88 -4.56
C PRO A 366 10.06 4.70 -3.59
N THR A 367 11.00 4.77 -2.64
CA THR A 367 11.12 3.79 -1.55
C THR A 367 9.86 3.81 -0.70
N GLY A 368 9.39 5.00 -0.28
CA GLY A 368 8.19 5.15 0.53
C GLY A 368 6.94 4.58 -0.15
N LEU A 369 6.74 4.86 -1.43
CA LEU A 369 5.63 4.30 -2.22
C LEU A 369 5.70 2.77 -2.31
N THR A 370 6.91 2.22 -2.44
CA THR A 370 7.12 0.77 -2.47
C THR A 370 6.76 0.12 -1.13
N LEU A 371 7.15 0.75 -0.02
CA LEU A 371 6.79 0.29 1.32
C LEU A 371 5.28 0.41 1.58
N ALA A 372 4.66 1.52 1.20
CA ALA A 372 3.22 1.74 1.33
C ALA A 372 2.42 0.68 0.55
N LYS A 373 2.87 0.33 -0.67
CA LYS A 373 2.28 -0.77 -1.44
C LYS A 373 2.39 -2.11 -0.70
N ARG A 374 3.55 -2.43 -0.14
CA ARG A 374 3.76 -3.66 0.65
C ARG A 374 2.82 -3.70 1.86
N SER A 375 2.70 -2.60 2.61
CA SER A 375 1.76 -2.50 3.73
C SER A 375 0.31 -2.68 3.28
N ALA A 376 -0.08 -2.09 2.16
CA ALA A 376 -1.42 -2.26 1.60
C ALA A 376 -1.71 -3.73 1.22
N GLU A 377 -0.74 -4.44 0.65
CA GLU A 377 -0.86 -5.87 0.38
C GLU A 377 -1.07 -6.68 1.66
N VAL A 378 -0.32 -6.39 2.74
CA VAL A 378 -0.50 -7.04 4.05
C VAL A 378 -1.88 -6.73 4.65
N ILE A 379 -2.28 -5.45 4.65
CA ILE A 379 -3.57 -4.99 5.17
C ILE A 379 -4.73 -5.69 4.45
N VAL A 380 -4.67 -5.81 3.13
CA VAL A 380 -5.72 -6.47 2.33
C VAL A 380 -5.77 -7.97 2.61
N ASN A 381 -4.62 -8.59 2.87
CA ASN A 381 -4.50 -10.01 3.12
C ASN A 381 -4.75 -10.41 4.58
N ASP A 382 -4.89 -9.45 5.50
CA ASP A 382 -5.16 -9.63 6.93
C ASP A 382 -4.23 -10.69 7.57
N ASP A 383 -2.93 -10.48 7.40
CA ASP A 383 -1.82 -11.30 7.91
C ASP A 383 -1.73 -12.75 7.39
N LEU A 384 -2.59 -13.17 6.45
CA LEU A 384 -2.41 -14.46 5.78
C LEU A 384 -1.07 -14.49 5.02
N ALA A 385 -0.26 -15.51 5.29
CA ALA A 385 1.00 -15.72 4.59
C ALA A 385 0.76 -15.84 3.09
N VAL A 386 1.49 -15.05 2.30
CA VAL A 386 1.46 -15.08 0.85
C VAL A 386 2.73 -15.78 0.36
N ASP A 387 2.54 -16.83 -0.43
CA ASP A 387 3.61 -17.53 -1.10
C ASP A 387 3.68 -17.13 -2.58
N GLU A 388 4.88 -17.30 -3.14
CA GLU A 388 5.21 -16.99 -4.52
C GLU A 388 5.37 -18.29 -5.32
N GLU A 389 4.68 -18.38 -6.45
CA GLU A 389 5.03 -19.32 -7.50
C GLU A 389 6.15 -18.72 -8.34
N LYS A 390 7.20 -19.50 -8.62
CA LYS A 390 8.35 -19.08 -9.42
C LYS A 390 8.54 -20.01 -10.61
N ASP A 391 8.90 -19.44 -11.76
CA ASP A 391 9.32 -20.22 -12.91
C ASP A 391 10.75 -20.79 -12.73
N ALA A 392 11.24 -21.52 -13.74
CA ALA A 392 12.56 -22.11 -13.74
C ALA A 392 13.72 -21.09 -13.64
N THR A 393 13.47 -19.81 -13.92
CA THR A 393 14.45 -18.72 -13.78
C THR A 393 14.42 -18.06 -12.39
N GLY A 394 13.48 -18.46 -11.54
CA GLY A 394 13.23 -17.84 -10.24
C GLY A 394 12.35 -16.60 -10.31
N ALA A 395 11.81 -16.25 -11.49
CA ALA A 395 10.90 -15.13 -11.63
C ALA A 395 9.52 -15.48 -11.06
N VAL A 396 8.95 -14.59 -10.26
CA VAL A 396 7.65 -14.80 -9.61
C VAL A 396 6.53 -14.66 -10.64
N THR A 397 5.84 -15.76 -10.91
CA THR A 397 4.73 -15.89 -11.88
C THR A 397 3.37 -15.80 -11.21
N GLY A 398 3.26 -16.22 -9.94
CA GLY A 398 1.99 -16.32 -9.22
C GLY A 398 2.10 -15.95 -7.75
N LEU A 399 0.98 -15.52 -7.17
CA LEU A 399 0.80 -15.21 -5.75
C LEU A 399 -0.44 -15.92 -5.23
N PHE A 400 -0.35 -16.52 -4.06
CA PHE A 400 -1.46 -17.20 -3.40
C PHE A 400 -1.27 -17.19 -1.89
N HIS A 401 -2.36 -17.33 -1.15
CA HIS A 401 -2.27 -17.57 0.29
C HIS A 401 -1.75 -18.98 0.55
N ARG A 402 -0.72 -19.12 1.39
CA ARG A 402 -0.14 -20.42 1.76
C ARG A 402 -1.24 -21.36 2.26
N PRO A 403 -1.47 -22.50 1.59
CA PRO A 403 -2.41 -23.50 2.10
C PRO A 403 -1.77 -24.30 3.23
N GLU A 404 -2.62 -24.87 4.08
CA GLU A 404 -2.24 -25.89 5.04
C GLU A 404 -1.68 -27.17 4.35
N PRO A 405 -0.85 -27.98 5.04
CA PRO A 405 -0.28 -29.19 4.45
C PRO A 405 -1.34 -30.13 3.84
N GLY A 406 -1.08 -30.58 2.61
CA GLY A 406 -1.98 -31.47 1.87
C GLY A 406 -3.09 -30.76 1.09
N PHE A 407 -3.18 -29.43 1.15
CA PHE A 407 -4.07 -28.64 0.30
C PHE A 407 -3.32 -27.95 -0.83
N THR A 408 -3.93 -27.91 -2.01
CA THR A 408 -3.47 -27.20 -3.19
C THR A 408 -4.26 -25.89 -3.34
N PRO A 409 -3.61 -24.73 -3.54
CA PRO A 409 -4.33 -23.47 -3.70
C PRO A 409 -5.04 -23.44 -5.05
N LEU A 410 -6.32 -23.07 -5.05
CA LEU A 410 -7.07 -22.79 -6.29
C LEU A 410 -7.08 -21.30 -6.62
N PHE A 411 -7.00 -20.43 -5.61
CA PHE A 411 -6.83 -18.99 -5.78
C PHE A 411 -5.35 -18.64 -5.96
N VAL A 412 -4.84 -18.86 -7.17
CA VAL A 412 -3.50 -18.44 -7.61
C VAL A 412 -3.64 -17.27 -8.57
N PHE A 413 -2.94 -16.16 -8.32
CA PHE A 413 -3.08 -14.95 -9.11
C PHE A 413 -1.77 -14.54 -9.75
N ASN A 414 -1.80 -14.07 -11.00
CA ASN A 414 -0.59 -13.53 -11.64
C ASN A 414 -0.11 -12.26 -10.92
N ARG A 415 1.21 -12.13 -10.73
CA ARG A 415 1.86 -11.01 -10.04
C ARG A 415 1.70 -9.68 -10.77
N ARG A 416 1.71 -9.72 -12.11
CA ARG A 416 1.39 -8.58 -12.98
C ARG A 416 0.01 -8.81 -13.59
N PRO A 417 -1.08 -8.30 -13.01
CA PRO A 417 -2.25 -8.11 -13.83
C PRO A 417 -1.83 -7.10 -14.91
N GLU A 418 -1.69 -7.56 -16.14
CA GLU A 418 -1.74 -6.65 -17.28
C GLU A 418 -3.02 -5.80 -17.12
N PHE A 419 -3.09 -4.60 -17.72
CA PHE A 419 -4.30 -3.76 -17.75
C PHE A 419 -5.48 -4.42 -18.52
N ASN A 420 -5.52 -5.75 -18.57
CA ASN A 420 -6.54 -6.60 -19.10
C ASN A 420 -7.46 -7.06 -17.95
N ARG A 421 -8.77 -6.76 -18.06
CA ARG A 421 -9.77 -7.20 -17.07
C ARG A 421 -9.78 -8.71 -16.83
N ASN A 422 -9.40 -9.52 -17.82
CA ASN A 422 -9.26 -10.97 -17.66
C ASN A 422 -8.07 -11.38 -16.79
N ALA A 423 -7.03 -10.54 -16.70
CA ALA A 423 -5.84 -10.75 -15.85
C ALA A 423 -6.10 -10.42 -14.36
N LEU A 424 -7.29 -9.92 -14.03
CA LEU A 424 -7.74 -9.71 -12.65
C LEU A 424 -8.36 -10.97 -12.03
N ARG A 425 -8.62 -12.02 -12.80
CA ARG A 425 -9.13 -13.30 -12.27
C ARG A 425 -7.98 -14.15 -11.72
N PRO A 426 -8.25 -15.07 -10.77
CA PRO A 426 -7.29 -16.11 -10.46
C PRO A 426 -7.06 -17.01 -11.69
N ARG A 427 -5.85 -17.52 -11.82
CA ARG A 427 -5.44 -18.44 -12.90
C ARG A 427 -6.35 -19.66 -12.90
N ASP A 428 -6.70 -20.13 -14.09
CA ASP A 428 -7.60 -21.28 -14.29
C ASP A 428 -9.03 -21.06 -13.81
N TRP A 429 -9.42 -19.82 -13.50
CA TRP A 429 -10.81 -19.45 -13.29
C TRP A 429 -11.37 -18.72 -14.52
N ASP A 430 -12.64 -18.96 -14.80
CA ASP A 430 -13.42 -18.22 -15.78
C ASP A 430 -14.74 -17.75 -15.16
N PHE A 431 -15.44 -16.86 -15.87
CA PHE A 431 -16.70 -16.30 -15.39
C PHE A 431 -17.77 -16.37 -16.48
N VAL A 432 -19.01 -16.60 -16.05
CA VAL A 432 -20.19 -16.58 -16.91
C VAL A 432 -21.36 -15.91 -16.16
N GLY A 433 -22.18 -15.18 -16.90
CA GLY A 433 -23.30 -14.41 -16.39
C GLY A 433 -23.17 -12.91 -16.67
N ASN A 434 -24.14 -12.14 -16.18
CA ASN A 434 -24.24 -10.68 -16.35
C ASN A 434 -23.58 -9.91 -15.19
N GLY A 435 -22.97 -10.64 -14.24
CA GLY A 435 -22.20 -10.11 -13.13
C GLY A 435 -20.72 -9.91 -13.43
N ALA A 436 -19.97 -9.70 -12.36
CA ALA A 436 -18.52 -9.67 -12.35
C ALA A 436 -17.99 -10.04 -10.97
N PHE A 437 -16.67 -10.24 -10.89
CA PHE A 437 -15.93 -10.21 -9.64
C PHE A 437 -14.83 -9.13 -9.74
N ILE A 438 -14.63 -8.40 -8.64
CA ILE A 438 -13.58 -7.38 -8.50
C ILE A 438 -12.47 -7.98 -7.65
N ARG A 439 -11.22 -7.88 -8.12
CA ARG A 439 -10.04 -8.32 -7.38
C ARG A 439 -9.47 -7.18 -6.53
N SER A 440 -9.19 -7.48 -5.27
CA SER A 440 -8.42 -6.64 -4.34
C SER A 440 -7.34 -7.50 -3.70
N GLY A 441 -6.09 -7.36 -4.14
CA GLY A 441 -5.01 -8.26 -3.68
C GLY A 441 -5.27 -9.71 -4.09
N LEU A 442 -5.42 -10.61 -3.11
CA LEU A 442 -5.78 -12.03 -3.29
C LEU A 442 -7.24 -12.33 -2.93
N VAL A 443 -8.06 -11.28 -2.81
CA VAL A 443 -9.49 -11.34 -2.52
C VAL A 443 -10.31 -11.09 -3.79
N MET A 444 -11.37 -11.86 -3.99
CA MET A 444 -12.38 -11.63 -5.04
C MET A 444 -13.71 -11.20 -4.39
N GLU A 445 -14.29 -10.10 -4.84
CA GLU A 445 -15.60 -9.61 -4.39
C GLU A 445 -16.64 -9.69 -5.50
N THR A 446 -17.85 -10.15 -5.21
CA THR A 446 -19.00 -10.11 -6.14
C THR A 446 -19.36 -8.67 -6.55
N ALA A 447 -19.78 -8.47 -7.80
CA ALA A 447 -20.23 -7.16 -8.29
C ALA A 447 -21.19 -7.28 -9.49
N GLY A 448 -22.12 -6.34 -9.64
CA GLY A 448 -23.03 -6.33 -10.80
C GLY A 448 -24.13 -7.39 -10.73
N GLY A 449 -24.56 -7.95 -11.86
CA GLY A 449 -25.65 -8.93 -11.93
C GLY A 449 -25.26 -10.36 -11.53
N ILE A 450 -26.12 -11.32 -11.87
CA ILE A 450 -25.94 -12.73 -11.54
C ILE A 450 -24.82 -13.40 -12.36
N GLY A 451 -24.14 -14.38 -11.78
CA GLY A 451 -23.18 -15.23 -12.48
C GLY A 451 -22.36 -16.12 -11.57
N VAL A 452 -21.47 -16.93 -12.13
CA VAL A 452 -20.57 -17.80 -11.34
C VAL A 452 -19.15 -17.67 -11.87
N LEU A 453 -18.22 -17.48 -10.94
CA LEU A 453 -16.78 -17.63 -11.17
C LEU A 453 -16.42 -19.10 -10.92
N TYR A 454 -15.93 -19.82 -11.92
CA TYR A 454 -15.70 -21.26 -11.83
C TYR A 454 -14.27 -21.66 -12.19
N TYR A 455 -13.75 -22.69 -11.51
CA TYR A 455 -12.44 -23.26 -11.78
C TYR A 455 -12.52 -24.19 -13.00
N LYS A 456 -11.91 -23.80 -14.12
CA LYS A 456 -12.08 -24.47 -15.43
C LYS A 456 -11.05 -25.54 -15.75
N ALA A 457 -9.94 -25.61 -15.02
CA ALA A 457 -8.85 -26.53 -15.35
C ALA A 457 -9.23 -28.01 -15.16
N LYS A 458 -10.12 -28.32 -14.20
CA LYS A 458 -10.42 -29.71 -13.83
C LYS A 458 -11.78 -29.87 -13.16
N GLU A 459 -12.44 -30.99 -13.42
CA GLU A 459 -13.60 -31.49 -12.65
C GLU A 459 -13.12 -32.41 -11.52
N PHE A 460 -13.78 -32.31 -10.36
CA PHE A 460 -13.44 -33.04 -9.14
C PHE A 460 -14.54 -34.03 -8.76
N THR A 461 -14.11 -35.21 -8.31
CA THR A 461 -14.99 -36.28 -7.79
C THR A 461 -15.10 -36.16 -6.27
N ASP A 462 -14.06 -36.61 -5.56
CA ASP A 462 -13.97 -36.62 -4.10
C ASP A 462 -12.89 -35.65 -3.63
N PHE A 463 -13.24 -34.80 -2.67
CA PHE A 463 -12.35 -33.76 -2.17
C PHE A 463 -12.83 -33.15 -0.85
N THR A 464 -11.92 -32.44 -0.19
CA THR A 464 -12.23 -31.41 0.80
C THR A 464 -11.90 -30.04 0.20
N LEU A 465 -12.91 -29.20 0.00
CA LEU A 465 -12.76 -27.81 -0.38
C LEU A 465 -12.77 -26.96 0.89
N ARG A 466 -11.84 -26.02 0.99
CA ARG A 466 -11.89 -24.99 2.02
C ARG A 466 -11.77 -23.61 1.38
N LEU A 467 -12.50 -22.64 1.93
CA LEU A 467 -12.41 -21.23 1.56
C LEU A 467 -12.72 -20.32 2.76
N GLN A 468 -12.41 -19.04 2.61
CA GLN A 468 -12.89 -18.01 3.52
C GLN A 468 -13.80 -17.03 2.78
N TRP A 469 -14.87 -16.60 3.44
CA TRP A 469 -15.78 -15.60 2.89
C TRP A 469 -16.19 -14.55 3.94
N ARG A 470 -16.55 -13.34 3.50
CA ARG A 470 -17.16 -12.32 4.38
C ARG A 470 -18.15 -11.45 3.62
N ALA A 471 -19.03 -10.81 4.36
CA ALA A 471 -20.02 -9.89 3.82
C ALA A 471 -20.18 -8.65 4.71
N PRO A 472 -20.41 -7.45 4.12
CA PRO A 472 -20.60 -6.21 4.87
C PRO A 472 -21.98 -6.09 5.50
N THR A 473 -22.98 -6.85 5.05
CA THR A 473 -24.36 -6.80 5.58
C THR A 473 -24.96 -8.19 5.70
N ILE A 474 -25.93 -8.34 6.61
CA ILE A 474 -26.61 -9.63 6.81
C ILE A 474 -27.43 -10.08 5.60
N ARG A 475 -27.87 -9.14 4.74
CA ARG A 475 -28.68 -9.40 3.53
C ARG A 475 -27.86 -9.81 2.30
N ASN A 476 -26.54 -9.95 2.44
CA ASN A 476 -25.74 -10.40 1.31
C ASN A 476 -25.98 -11.89 1.07
N ASN A 477 -26.19 -12.22 -0.20
CA ASN A 477 -26.50 -13.55 -0.66
C ASN A 477 -25.53 -13.94 -1.79
N SER A 478 -25.01 -15.16 -1.70
CA SER A 478 -24.07 -15.82 -2.61
C SER A 478 -24.10 -17.33 -2.35
N GLY A 479 -23.23 -18.08 -3.01
CA GLY A 479 -23.15 -19.54 -2.86
C GLY A 479 -21.83 -20.12 -3.35
N VAL A 480 -21.51 -21.31 -2.84
CA VAL A 480 -20.37 -22.12 -3.27
C VAL A 480 -20.90 -23.35 -3.97
N TYR A 481 -20.60 -23.50 -5.25
CA TYR A 481 -20.96 -24.67 -6.03
C TYR A 481 -19.88 -25.75 -5.92
N VAL A 482 -20.32 -26.96 -5.62
CA VAL A 482 -19.52 -28.19 -5.72
C VAL A 482 -20.16 -29.13 -6.74
N ARG A 483 -19.31 -29.77 -7.55
CA ARG A 483 -19.72 -30.63 -8.67
C ARG A 483 -20.67 -29.94 -9.65
N LEU A 484 -20.33 -28.68 -10.01
CA LEU A 484 -21.00 -27.94 -11.07
C LEU A 484 -20.72 -28.61 -12.43
N PRO A 485 -21.73 -29.12 -13.16
CA PRO A 485 -21.48 -29.82 -14.43
C PRO A 485 -20.88 -28.91 -15.50
N LYS A 486 -19.73 -29.27 -16.07
CA LYS A 486 -19.07 -28.46 -17.10
C LYS A 486 -19.93 -28.24 -18.36
N ALA A 487 -20.79 -29.21 -18.70
CA ALA A 487 -21.68 -29.13 -19.86
C ALA A 487 -22.69 -27.97 -19.78
N GLU A 488 -23.02 -27.51 -18.57
CA GLU A 488 -24.03 -26.48 -18.35
C GLU A 488 -23.46 -25.05 -18.40
N LEU A 489 -22.13 -24.90 -18.56
CA LEU A 489 -21.45 -23.60 -18.62
C LEU A 489 -21.86 -22.72 -19.82
N ASN A 490 -22.34 -23.33 -20.91
CA ASN A 490 -22.68 -22.62 -22.15
C ASN A 490 -24.10 -22.03 -22.16
N ALA A 491 -24.92 -22.32 -21.15
CA ALA A 491 -26.29 -21.84 -21.03
C ALA A 491 -26.39 -20.87 -19.85
N SER A 492 -26.28 -19.56 -20.10
CA SER A 492 -26.26 -18.51 -19.08
C SER A 492 -27.42 -18.61 -18.07
N ASP A 493 -28.59 -19.10 -18.50
CA ASP A 493 -29.79 -19.20 -17.67
C ASP A 493 -29.87 -20.50 -16.84
N ARG A 494 -29.04 -21.51 -17.14
CA ARG A 494 -29.02 -22.83 -16.47
C ARG A 494 -27.90 -22.99 -15.46
N LEU A 495 -26.88 -22.15 -15.54
CA LEU A 495 -25.67 -22.28 -14.74
C LEU A 495 -25.92 -22.26 -13.23
N ILE A 496 -26.76 -21.34 -12.76
CA ILE A 496 -27.20 -21.25 -11.35
C ILE A 496 -28.26 -22.30 -10.98
N LYS A 497 -28.60 -23.19 -11.92
CA LYS A 497 -29.68 -24.17 -11.82
C LYS A 497 -29.18 -25.62 -11.82
N THR A 498 -27.87 -25.85 -11.74
CA THR A 498 -27.28 -27.20 -11.79
C THR A 498 -26.12 -27.38 -10.80
N GLY A 499 -25.89 -28.61 -10.35
CA GLY A 499 -24.89 -28.94 -9.32
C GLY A 499 -25.43 -28.90 -7.89
N TYR A 500 -24.52 -28.87 -6.91
CA TYR A 500 -24.87 -28.62 -5.50
C TYR A 500 -24.34 -27.26 -5.06
N GLU A 501 -25.23 -26.41 -4.56
CA GLU A 501 -24.88 -25.10 -4.02
C GLU A 501 -24.93 -25.12 -2.49
N ILE A 502 -23.85 -24.68 -1.85
CA ILE A 502 -23.79 -24.40 -0.42
C ILE A 502 -24.11 -22.92 -0.26
N GLN A 503 -25.20 -22.59 0.44
CA GLN A 503 -25.65 -21.20 0.57
C GLN A 503 -24.71 -20.34 1.40
N ILE A 504 -24.66 -19.07 1.04
CA ILE A 504 -24.18 -17.97 1.85
C ILE A 504 -25.30 -16.91 1.87
N ASP A 505 -26.20 -17.02 2.84
CA ASP A 505 -27.26 -16.06 3.11
C ASP A 505 -27.70 -16.22 4.58
N ASN A 506 -27.33 -15.26 5.43
CA ASN A 506 -27.71 -15.33 6.84
C ASN A 506 -29.20 -15.03 7.07
N THR A 507 -29.83 -14.29 6.17
CA THR A 507 -31.27 -14.03 6.23
C THR A 507 -32.09 -15.21 5.78
N GLY A 508 -31.55 -16.13 4.96
CA GLY A 508 -32.33 -17.21 4.36
C GLY A 508 -33.60 -16.69 3.69
N GLU A 509 -33.50 -15.52 3.05
CA GLU A 509 -34.65 -14.85 2.45
C GLU A 509 -35.10 -15.66 1.24
N ARG A 510 -36.35 -16.12 1.28
CA ARG A 510 -37.06 -16.61 0.12
C ARG A 510 -38.02 -15.52 -0.34
N PRO A 511 -37.71 -14.81 -1.44
CA PRO A 511 -38.62 -13.80 -1.97
C PRO A 511 -39.96 -14.44 -2.30
N GLY A 512 -41.04 -13.85 -1.79
CA GLY A 512 -42.41 -14.16 -2.16
C GLY A 512 -43.12 -12.94 -2.73
N ASP A 513 -44.34 -13.11 -3.22
CA ASP A 513 -45.17 -12.04 -3.79
C ASP A 513 -44.56 -11.34 -5.03
N GLN A 514 -43.70 -12.04 -5.78
CA GLN A 514 -43.22 -11.64 -7.11
C GLN A 514 -43.99 -12.43 -8.19
N PRO A 515 -44.23 -11.86 -9.39
CA PRO A 515 -44.86 -12.58 -10.49
C PRO A 515 -44.13 -13.90 -10.79
N GLY A 516 -44.81 -15.04 -10.58
CA GLY A 516 -44.25 -16.38 -10.81
C GLY A 516 -43.90 -17.20 -9.57
N PHE A 517 -44.05 -16.66 -8.34
CA PHE A 517 -43.82 -17.40 -7.09
C PHE A 517 -45.11 -17.47 -6.25
N PRO A 518 -45.73 -18.66 -6.07
CA PRO A 518 -47.03 -18.81 -5.39
C PRO A 518 -46.94 -18.86 -3.85
N PHE A 519 -45.90 -18.27 -3.25
CA PHE A 519 -45.63 -18.37 -1.80
C PHE A 519 -45.30 -16.98 -1.21
N PRO A 520 -45.61 -16.75 0.08
CA PRO A 520 -45.28 -15.49 0.76
C PRO A 520 -43.76 -15.37 0.99
N THR A 521 -43.29 -14.13 1.16
CA THR A 521 -41.90 -13.86 1.51
C THR A 521 -41.59 -14.50 2.86
N GLU A 522 -40.53 -15.31 2.92
CA GLU A 522 -40.11 -16.00 4.12
C GLU A 522 -38.70 -15.54 4.49
N LEU A 523 -38.51 -15.13 5.74
CA LEU A 523 -37.20 -14.83 6.31
C LEU A 523 -36.79 -15.97 7.23
N PHE A 524 -35.49 -16.20 7.30
CA PHE A 524 -34.83 -17.24 8.09
C PHE A 524 -35.26 -18.66 7.71
N ASN A 525 -35.57 -18.89 6.43
CA ASN A 525 -35.85 -20.23 5.96
C ASN A 525 -34.57 -21.08 6.10
N PRO A 526 -34.57 -22.17 6.91
CA PRO A 526 -33.36 -22.91 7.24
C PRO A 526 -32.79 -23.68 6.06
N PHE A 527 -33.56 -23.85 4.98
CA PHE A 527 -33.00 -24.34 3.75
C PHE A 527 -32.24 -23.24 3.03
N HIS A 528 -32.63 -21.97 3.09
CA HIS A 528 -31.95 -20.85 2.38
C HIS A 528 -30.81 -20.24 3.19
N GLN A 529 -30.61 -20.73 4.40
CA GLN A 529 -29.63 -20.22 5.34
C GLN A 529 -28.21 -20.69 5.02
N THR A 530 -27.21 -19.84 5.30
CA THR A 530 -25.78 -20.12 5.15
C THR A 530 -25.42 -21.54 5.61
N GLY A 531 -24.75 -22.28 4.73
CA GLY A 531 -24.31 -23.65 4.98
C GLY A 531 -25.31 -24.73 4.57
N ALA A 532 -26.57 -24.39 4.29
CA ALA A 532 -27.52 -25.33 3.70
C ALA A 532 -27.08 -25.78 2.31
N VAL A 533 -27.45 -27.01 1.94
CA VAL A 533 -27.10 -27.62 0.63
C VAL A 533 -28.34 -27.68 -0.27
N TYR A 534 -28.20 -27.09 -1.45
CA TYR A 534 -29.18 -27.09 -2.54
C TYR A 534 -28.74 -28.00 -3.68
N PRO A 535 -29.37 -29.15 -3.89
CA PRO A 535 -29.33 -29.82 -5.18
C PRO A 535 -30.16 -29.01 -6.19
N VAL A 536 -29.48 -28.45 -7.18
CA VAL A 536 -30.16 -27.75 -8.27
C VAL A 536 -30.12 -28.66 -9.49
N HIS A 537 -31.29 -28.98 -10.08
CA HIS A 537 -31.41 -29.93 -11.18
C HIS A 537 -31.81 -29.22 -12.48
N PRO A 538 -31.28 -29.67 -13.65
CA PRO A 538 -31.62 -29.09 -14.93
C PRO A 538 -33.05 -29.44 -15.31
N THR A 539 -34.02 -28.55 -15.07
CA THR A 539 -35.29 -28.59 -15.81
C THR A 539 -35.72 -27.20 -16.27
N ASN A 540 -36.10 -27.14 -17.55
CA ASN A 540 -36.77 -26.01 -18.20
C ASN A 540 -38.18 -25.72 -17.65
N ASN A 541 -38.64 -26.50 -16.67
CA ASN A 541 -39.86 -26.23 -15.92
C ASN A 541 -39.46 -26.05 -14.46
N PHE A 542 -39.69 -24.86 -13.89
CA PHE A 542 -40.03 -24.78 -12.48
C PHE A 542 -41.11 -25.85 -12.22
N PRO A 543 -40.91 -26.85 -11.37
CA PRO A 543 -42.00 -27.75 -11.06
C PRO A 543 -43.13 -26.91 -10.47
N LEU A 544 -44.34 -27.12 -11.00
CA LEU A 544 -45.56 -26.62 -10.39
C LEU A 544 -45.56 -27.06 -8.91
N PRO A 545 -46.12 -26.24 -7.99
CA PRO A 545 -46.22 -26.61 -6.59
C PRO A 545 -46.92 -27.97 -6.44
N GLY A 546 -46.19 -28.99 -5.99
CA GLY A 546 -46.73 -30.34 -5.74
C GLY A 546 -45.77 -31.50 -5.99
N ASP A 547 -44.92 -31.43 -7.01
CA ASP A 547 -44.22 -32.63 -7.52
C ASP A 547 -42.73 -32.72 -7.15
N VAL A 548 -42.22 -31.74 -6.42
CA VAL A 548 -40.90 -31.76 -5.81
C VAL A 548 -41.05 -31.19 -4.41
N PRO A 549 -40.59 -31.86 -3.33
CA PRO A 549 -40.61 -31.27 -2.00
C PRO A 549 -39.65 -30.08 -2.00
N ASN A 550 -40.16 -28.91 -2.36
CA ASN A 550 -39.45 -27.66 -2.23
C ASN A 550 -39.47 -27.28 -0.74
N PRO A 551 -38.30 -27.02 -0.15
CA PRO A 551 -36.97 -27.10 -0.75
C PRO A 551 -36.37 -28.51 -0.72
N ASN A 552 -35.93 -28.96 -1.91
CA ASN A 552 -35.06 -30.11 -2.05
C ASN A 552 -33.70 -29.69 -1.49
N GLY A 553 -33.15 -30.45 -0.54
CA GLY A 553 -31.84 -30.14 0.02
C GLY A 553 -31.71 -30.49 1.49
N LYS A 554 -30.65 -29.98 2.12
CA LYS A 554 -30.37 -30.18 3.54
C LYS A 554 -30.30 -28.83 4.24
N ARG A 555 -31.11 -28.69 5.29
CA ARG A 555 -31.21 -27.48 6.12
C ARG A 555 -29.90 -27.21 6.84
N SER A 556 -29.61 -25.93 7.03
CA SER A 556 -28.61 -25.49 8.00
C SER A 556 -29.19 -25.56 9.42
N ILE A 557 -28.32 -25.67 10.42
CA ILE A 557 -28.67 -25.56 11.83
C ILE A 557 -29.00 -24.10 12.17
N THR A 558 -29.84 -23.90 13.17
CA THR A 558 -30.19 -22.56 13.67
C THR A 558 -29.90 -22.49 15.17
N PRO A 559 -29.13 -21.50 15.66
CA PRO A 559 -28.43 -20.47 14.89
C PRO A 559 -27.18 -21.00 14.17
N MET A 560 -26.86 -20.41 13.03
CA MET A 560 -25.63 -20.73 12.30
C MET A 560 -24.42 -20.10 12.98
N PRO A 561 -23.26 -20.77 13.00
CA PRO A 561 -22.05 -20.30 13.67
C PRO A 561 -21.27 -19.28 12.82
N THR A 562 -21.94 -18.34 12.15
CA THR A 562 -21.27 -17.29 11.36
C THR A 562 -20.71 -16.20 12.27
N ARG A 563 -19.54 -15.67 11.92
CA ARG A 563 -18.88 -14.55 12.59
C ARG A 563 -19.61 -13.22 12.31
N ALA A 564 -19.19 -12.16 12.99
CA ALA A 564 -19.78 -10.85 12.83
C ALA A 564 -19.62 -10.33 11.38
N LEU A 565 -20.41 -9.31 11.03
CA LEU A 565 -20.29 -8.66 9.72
C LEU A 565 -18.85 -8.19 9.48
N GLU A 566 -18.38 -8.31 8.24
CA GLU A 566 -17.00 -8.02 7.80
C GLU A 566 -15.89 -8.92 8.37
N GLU A 567 -16.21 -9.85 9.27
CA GLU A 567 -15.26 -10.88 9.70
C GLU A 567 -15.24 -12.04 8.71
N TRP A 568 -14.04 -12.57 8.47
CA TRP A 568 -13.84 -13.73 7.60
C TRP A 568 -14.41 -14.99 8.25
N ASN A 569 -15.30 -15.69 7.57
CA ASN A 569 -15.84 -16.99 7.95
C ASN A 569 -15.06 -18.10 7.26
N ASP A 570 -14.67 -19.12 8.01
CA ASP A 570 -14.08 -20.34 7.46
C ASP A 570 -15.22 -21.29 7.02
N MET A 571 -15.17 -21.76 5.78
CA MET A 571 -16.07 -22.79 5.26
C MET A 571 -15.25 -23.97 4.74
N GLU A 572 -15.58 -25.17 5.22
CA GLU A 572 -15.08 -26.43 4.73
C GLU A 572 -16.26 -27.26 4.17
N VAL A 573 -16.09 -27.77 2.95
CA VAL A 573 -17.05 -28.62 2.27
C VAL A 573 -16.36 -29.93 1.92
N MET A 574 -16.82 -31.02 2.52
CA MET A 574 -16.30 -32.37 2.28
C MET A 574 -17.25 -33.09 1.34
N VAL A 575 -16.75 -33.52 0.20
CA VAL A 575 -17.52 -34.18 -0.86
C VAL A 575 -16.90 -35.54 -1.13
N GLY A 576 -17.65 -36.61 -0.93
CA GLY A 576 -17.16 -37.98 -1.11
C GLY A 576 -18.26 -38.93 -1.53
N GLY A 577 -18.10 -39.63 -2.65
CA GLY A 577 -19.13 -40.50 -3.21
C GLY A 577 -20.39 -39.68 -3.52
N ASN A 578 -21.48 -39.90 -2.80
CA ASN A 578 -22.73 -39.13 -2.90
C ASN A 578 -23.05 -38.30 -1.64
N ARG A 579 -22.06 -38.11 -0.76
CA ARG A 579 -22.19 -37.46 0.54
C ARG A 579 -21.51 -36.10 0.56
N ILE A 580 -22.19 -35.12 1.15
CA ILE A 580 -21.70 -33.76 1.35
C ILE A 580 -21.84 -33.38 2.82
N ARG A 581 -20.73 -32.96 3.43
CA ARG A 581 -20.72 -32.29 4.75
C ARG A 581 -20.29 -30.84 4.58
N VAL A 582 -20.94 -29.95 5.33
CA VAL A 582 -20.55 -28.54 5.44
C VAL A 582 -20.18 -28.23 6.88
N VAL A 583 -19.01 -27.62 7.07
CA VAL A 583 -18.50 -27.14 8.36
C VAL A 583 -18.25 -25.64 8.25
N LEU A 584 -18.84 -24.85 9.15
CA LEU A 584 -18.62 -23.41 9.24
C LEU A 584 -17.94 -23.08 10.56
N ASN A 585 -16.82 -22.36 10.50
CA ASN A 585 -16.05 -21.94 11.67
C ASN A 585 -15.78 -23.08 12.67
N GLY A 586 -15.53 -24.30 12.16
CA GLY A 586 -15.24 -25.49 12.96
C GLY A 586 -16.46 -26.31 13.42
N VAL A 587 -17.68 -25.91 13.06
CA VAL A 587 -18.92 -26.59 13.46
C VAL A 587 -19.65 -27.16 12.24
N ALA A 588 -20.03 -28.43 12.28
CA ALA A 588 -20.86 -29.04 11.23
C ALA A 588 -22.26 -28.41 11.25
N VAL A 589 -22.73 -27.92 10.10
CA VAL A 589 -23.92 -27.06 10.05
C VAL A 589 -25.14 -27.68 9.41
N LEU A 590 -25.06 -28.91 8.89
CA LEU A 590 -26.23 -29.57 8.32
C LEU A 590 -27.08 -30.24 9.40
N GLN A 591 -28.38 -29.94 9.41
CA GLN A 591 -29.31 -30.48 10.39
C GLN A 591 -29.48 -31.99 10.19
N ASP A 592 -29.41 -32.78 11.27
CA ASP A 592 -29.57 -34.24 11.27
C ASP A 592 -28.54 -34.96 10.37
N GLY A 593 -27.29 -34.50 10.40
CA GLY A 593 -26.17 -35.13 9.71
C GLY A 593 -25.96 -34.66 8.27
N ASP A 594 -25.12 -35.39 7.54
CA ASP A 594 -24.66 -34.98 6.21
C ASP A 594 -25.77 -35.07 5.15
N TYR A 595 -25.59 -34.31 4.06
CA TYR A 595 -26.44 -34.46 2.89
C TYR A 595 -26.02 -35.69 2.09
N ILE A 596 -27.00 -36.51 1.71
CA ILE A 596 -26.80 -37.72 0.90
C ILE A 596 -27.69 -37.62 -0.34
N ASP A 597 -27.11 -37.56 -1.54
CA ASP A 597 -27.87 -37.68 -2.78
C ASP A 597 -27.96 -39.16 -3.18
N SER A 598 -29.10 -39.79 -2.90
CA SER A 598 -29.33 -41.20 -3.25
C SER A 598 -29.20 -41.49 -4.75
N ARG A 599 -29.41 -40.49 -5.62
CA ARG A 599 -29.26 -40.64 -7.08
C ARG A 599 -27.84 -40.38 -7.56
N ASN A 600 -26.99 -39.79 -6.71
CA ASN A 600 -25.66 -39.31 -7.07
C ASN A 600 -25.67 -38.52 -8.39
N ALA A 601 -26.60 -37.55 -8.50
CA ALA A 601 -26.93 -36.89 -9.76
C ALA A 601 -25.72 -36.19 -10.38
N TYR A 602 -24.78 -35.75 -9.55
CA TYR A 602 -23.51 -35.16 -9.98
C TYR A 602 -22.36 -35.94 -9.31
N PRO A 603 -21.78 -36.95 -9.98
CA PRO A 603 -20.65 -37.71 -9.45
C PRO A 603 -19.31 -36.97 -9.58
N THR A 604 -19.23 -36.00 -10.49
CA THR A 604 -18.07 -35.13 -10.74
C THR A 604 -18.53 -33.75 -11.19
N GLY A 605 -17.69 -32.74 -11.05
CA GLY A 605 -17.91 -31.43 -11.66
C GLY A 605 -16.93 -30.38 -11.16
N LEU A 606 -17.13 -29.15 -11.61
CA LEU A 606 -16.29 -27.99 -11.29
C LEU A 606 -16.64 -27.42 -9.92
N ILE A 607 -15.77 -26.51 -9.46
CA ILE A 607 -16.01 -25.66 -8.29
C ILE A 607 -16.37 -24.26 -8.77
N GLY A 608 -17.39 -23.65 -8.15
CA GLY A 608 -17.88 -22.33 -8.51
C GLY A 608 -18.18 -21.44 -7.31
N LEU A 609 -18.07 -20.13 -7.50
CA LEU A 609 -18.46 -19.09 -6.54
C LEU A 609 -19.50 -18.20 -7.20
N GLN A 610 -20.66 -18.08 -6.56
CA GLN A 610 -21.81 -17.39 -7.13
C GLN A 610 -21.76 -15.89 -6.82
N ASN A 611 -22.12 -15.09 -7.79
CA ASN A 611 -22.55 -13.71 -7.61
C ASN A 611 -24.07 -13.68 -7.82
N HIS A 612 -24.83 -13.26 -6.82
CA HIS A 612 -26.28 -13.37 -6.86
C HIS A 612 -26.96 -12.15 -7.53
N PHE A 613 -26.99 -10.99 -6.88
CA PHE A 613 -27.69 -9.81 -7.37
C PHE A 613 -26.90 -8.50 -7.25
N LYS A 614 -27.33 -7.52 -8.04
CA LYS A 614 -26.76 -6.17 -8.05
C LYS A 614 -26.83 -5.51 -6.69
N GLY A 615 -25.67 -5.17 -6.15
CA GLY A 615 -25.52 -4.52 -4.85
C GLY A 615 -25.22 -5.48 -3.71
N LEU A 616 -25.31 -6.80 -3.93
CA LEU A 616 -24.86 -7.79 -2.95
C LEU A 616 -23.36 -8.04 -3.09
N ARG A 617 -22.65 -7.95 -1.96
CA ARG A 617 -21.20 -7.98 -1.87
C ARG A 617 -20.78 -9.12 -0.96
N VAL A 618 -20.19 -10.15 -1.53
CA VAL A 618 -19.53 -11.23 -0.80
C VAL A 618 -18.10 -11.30 -1.28
N GLN A 619 -17.17 -11.31 -0.33
CA GLN A 619 -15.74 -11.44 -0.59
C GLN A 619 -15.30 -12.88 -0.33
N PHE A 620 -14.42 -13.38 -1.17
CA PHE A 620 -13.83 -14.71 -1.08
C PHE A 620 -12.31 -14.61 -1.09
N ARG A 621 -11.65 -15.43 -0.27
CA ARG A 621 -10.19 -15.61 -0.27
C ARG A 621 -9.81 -17.02 0.16
N HIS A 622 -8.53 -17.34 0.03
CA HIS A 622 -7.92 -18.57 0.53
C HIS A 622 -8.69 -19.83 0.11
N VAL A 623 -9.04 -19.91 -1.18
CA VAL A 623 -9.74 -21.05 -1.78
C VAL A 623 -8.71 -22.12 -2.13
N ARG A 624 -8.83 -23.31 -1.52
CA ARG A 624 -7.89 -24.41 -1.66
C ARG A 624 -8.59 -25.75 -1.52
N ILE A 625 -7.98 -26.79 -2.11
CA ILE A 625 -8.58 -28.12 -2.19
C ILE A 625 -7.60 -29.21 -1.78
N LYS A 626 -8.12 -30.25 -1.14
CA LYS A 626 -7.44 -31.53 -0.94
C LYS A 626 -8.22 -32.60 -1.68
N GLU A 627 -7.62 -33.19 -2.70
CA GLU A 627 -8.27 -34.25 -3.49
C GLU A 627 -8.24 -35.61 -2.77
N GLY A 628 -9.23 -36.45 -3.06
CA GLY A 628 -9.40 -37.77 -2.48
C GLY A 628 -10.59 -37.85 -1.52
N ALA A 629 -10.95 -39.09 -1.15
CA ALA A 629 -12.08 -39.35 -0.27
C ALA A 629 -11.88 -38.67 1.11
N PRO A 630 -12.80 -37.80 1.53
CA PRO A 630 -12.71 -37.14 2.83
C PRO A 630 -13.03 -38.11 3.98
N SER A 631 -12.45 -37.85 5.15
CA SER A 631 -12.79 -38.58 6.40
C SER A 631 -14.00 -37.92 7.05
N PHE A 632 -15.20 -38.46 6.79
CA PHE A 632 -16.43 -38.02 7.45
C PHE A 632 -16.51 -38.42 8.92
#